data_AF-A0A9Q1ABI0-F1
#
_entry.id   AF-A0A9Q1ABI0-F1
#
_cell.length_a   1.000
_cell.length_b   1.000
_cell.length_c   1.000
_cell.angle_alpha   90.00
_cell.angle_beta   90.00
_cell.angle_gamma   90.00
#
_symmetry.space_group_name_H-M   'P 1'
#
loop_
_entity.id
_entity.type
_entity.pdbx_description
1 polymer ?
#
loop_
_entity_poly.entity_id
_entity_poly.type
_entity_poly.pdbx_seq_one_letter_code
_entity_poly.pdbx_strand_id
1 'polypeptide(L)'
;MYFVSKKLKKKYNITDERAALYEAAETWVDALNGREFLGGSKPNLADLAVFGVLRPIRYLRSGRDMVEQTRIGDWYTRMENSVGGSARIKA
;
A
#
# COMPACT_ATOMS: atom_id res chain seq x y z
N MET A 1 9.00 -19.42 5.43
CA MET A 1 9.27 -18.79 4.11
C MET A 1 10.61 -18.06 3.98
N TYR A 2 11.59 -18.23 4.90
CA TYR A 2 12.83 -17.43 4.88
C TYR A 2 13.69 -17.57 3.60
N PHE A 3 13.85 -18.78 3.07
CA PHE A 3 14.64 -18.99 1.85
C PHE A 3 13.89 -18.53 0.59
N VAL A 4 12.56 -18.63 0.58
CA VAL A 4 11.72 -18.16 -0.53
C VAL A 4 11.78 -16.63 -0.61
N SER A 5 11.61 -15.93 0.53
CA SER A 5 11.71 -14.46 0.56
C SER A 5 13.10 -13.96 0.16
N LYS A 6 14.18 -14.61 0.59
CA LYS A 6 15.55 -14.29 0.14
C LYS A 6 15.75 -14.44 -1.37
N LYS A 7 15.26 -15.54 -1.96
CA LYS A 7 15.33 -15.76 -3.41
C LYS A 7 14.53 -14.69 -4.17
N LEU A 8 13.36 -14.32 -3.66
CA LEU A 8 12.54 -13.26 -4.26
C LEU A 8 13.21 -11.89 -4.18
N LYS A 9 13.80 -11.52 -3.03
CA LYS A 9 14.58 -10.28 -2.88
C LYS A 9 15.69 -10.20 -3.92
N LYS A 10 16.48 -11.28 -4.06
CA LYS A 10 17.56 -11.34 -5.06
C LYS A 10 17.00 -11.25 -6.50
N LYS A 11 15.91 -11.95 -6.80
CA LYS A 11 15.29 -11.95 -8.14
C LYS A 11 14.80 -10.56 -8.55
N TYR A 12 14.24 -9.79 -7.62
CA TYR A 12 13.69 -8.46 -7.88
C TYR A 12 14.65 -7.32 -7.50
N ASN A 13 15.94 -7.63 -7.25
CA ASN A 13 16.96 -6.65 -6.86
C ASN A 13 16.58 -5.76 -5.67
N ILE A 14 15.86 -6.34 -4.69
CA ILE A 14 15.47 -5.64 -3.46
C ILE A 14 16.56 -5.84 -2.40
N THR A 15 17.30 -4.78 -2.11
CA THR A 15 18.33 -4.76 -1.06
C THR A 15 17.69 -4.65 0.33
N ASP A 16 16.90 -3.60 0.54
CA ASP A 16 16.16 -3.33 1.77
C ASP A 16 14.66 -3.34 1.47
N GLU A 17 13.94 -4.29 2.05
CA GLU A 17 12.50 -4.46 1.83
C GLU A 17 11.65 -3.33 2.42
N ARG A 18 12.13 -2.64 3.46
CA ARG A 18 11.40 -1.53 4.07
C ARG A 18 11.60 -0.27 3.27
N ALA A 19 12.84 0.03 2.91
CA ALA A 19 13.14 1.16 2.04
C ALA A 19 12.39 1.05 0.71
N ALA A 20 12.40 -0.12 0.07
CA ALA A 20 11.68 -0.34 -1.18
C ALA A 20 10.16 -0.17 -1.03
N LEU A 21 9.59 -0.58 0.11
CA LEU A 21 8.16 -0.38 0.39
C LEU A 21 7.84 1.11 0.57
N TYR A 22 8.69 1.85 1.27
CA TYR A 22 8.48 3.28 1.51
C TYR A 22 8.63 4.08 0.22
N GLU A 23 9.65 3.78 -0.58
CA GLU A 23 9.86 4.39 -1.90
C GLU A 23 8.66 4.16 -2.83
N ALA A 24 8.12 2.95 -2.86
CA ALA A 24 6.93 2.64 -3.65
C ALA A 24 5.68 3.40 -3.15
N ALA A 25 5.54 3.54 -1.83
CA ALA A 25 4.45 4.29 -1.22
C ALA A 25 4.56 5.80 -1.51
N GLU A 26 5.75 6.39 -1.43
CA GLU A 26 6.00 7.80 -1.76
C GLU A 26 5.80 8.06 -3.26
N THR A 27 6.28 7.17 -4.13
CA THR A 27 6.05 7.25 -5.59
C THR A 27 4.56 7.28 -5.90
N TRP A 28 3.77 6.47 -5.19
CA TRP A 28 2.32 6.47 -5.34
C TRP A 28 1.69 7.80 -4.89
N VAL A 29 2.11 8.33 -3.75
CA VAL A 29 1.61 9.62 -3.23
C VAL A 29 1.98 10.77 -4.16
N ASP A 30 3.20 10.78 -4.70
CA ASP A 30 3.63 11.79 -5.67
C ASP A 30 2.80 11.73 -6.96
N ALA A 31 2.44 10.53 -7.42
CA ALA A 31 1.57 10.34 -8.57
C ALA A 31 0.14 10.90 -8.36
N LEU A 32 -0.34 10.97 -7.10
CA LEU A 32 -1.61 11.64 -6.80
C LEU A 32 -1.55 13.12 -7.17
N ASN A 33 -0.38 13.75 -7.08
CA ASN A 33 -0.17 15.16 -7.44
C ASN A 33 -1.20 16.09 -6.76
N GLY A 34 -1.40 15.89 -5.45
CA GLY A 34 -2.36 16.66 -4.64
C GLY A 34 -3.84 16.27 -4.80
N ARG A 35 -4.17 15.32 -5.67
CA ARG A 35 -5.54 14.80 -5.81
C ARG A 35 -5.91 13.86 -4.66
N GLU A 36 -7.20 13.73 -4.38
CA GLU A 36 -7.70 12.81 -3.35
C GLU A 36 -7.43 11.34 -3.72
N PHE A 37 -7.65 11.01 -5.00
CA PHE A 37 -7.41 9.72 -5.65
C PHE A 37 -6.76 9.93 -7.01
N LEU A 38 -6.15 8.90 -7.59
CA LEU A 38 -5.74 8.96 -9.00
C LEU A 38 -6.94 9.16 -9.94
N GLY A 39 -8.10 8.62 -9.58
CA GLY A 39 -9.38 8.88 -10.26
C GLY A 39 -9.97 10.28 -10.07
N GLY A 40 -9.30 11.18 -9.33
CA GLY A 40 -9.81 12.52 -9.02
C GLY A 40 -10.70 12.50 -7.79
N SER A 41 -12.01 12.71 -7.96
CA SER A 41 -12.99 12.78 -6.86
C SER A 41 -13.49 11.41 -6.38
N LYS A 42 -13.28 10.36 -7.17
CA LYS A 42 -13.62 8.98 -6.82
C LYS A 42 -12.46 8.06 -7.19
N PRO A 43 -12.24 6.97 -6.44
CA PRO A 43 -11.19 6.02 -6.77
C PRO A 43 -11.46 5.35 -8.12
N ASN A 44 -10.41 5.20 -8.93
CA ASN A 44 -10.46 4.43 -10.17
C ASN A 44 -9.84 3.03 -9.98
N LEU A 45 -9.65 2.29 -11.08
CA LEU A 45 -9.04 0.96 -11.04
C LEU A 45 -7.61 0.95 -10.52
N ALA A 46 -6.82 2.00 -10.75
CA ALA A 46 -5.47 2.10 -10.22
C ALA A 46 -5.49 2.26 -8.69
N ASP A 47 -6.36 3.13 -8.17
CA ASP A 47 -6.55 3.29 -6.72
C ASP A 47 -6.96 1.96 -6.07
N LEU A 48 -7.93 1.27 -6.67
CA LEU A 48 -8.40 -0.03 -6.20
C LEU A 48 -7.31 -1.11 -6.24
N ALA A 49 -6.49 -1.13 -7.29
CA ALA A 49 -5.40 -2.09 -7.43
C ALA A 49 -4.34 -1.92 -6.33
N VAL A 50 -3.88 -0.69 -6.09
CA VAL A 50 -2.88 -0.41 -5.04
C VAL A 50 -3.47 -0.66 -3.66
N PHE A 51 -4.70 -0.20 -3.42
CA PHE A 51 -5.36 -0.43 -2.14
C PHE A 51 -5.55 -1.93 -1.85
N GLY A 52 -5.95 -2.71 -2.86
CA GLY A 52 -6.09 -4.16 -2.75
C GLY A 52 -4.79 -4.87 -2.34
N VAL A 53 -3.64 -4.42 -2.85
CA VAL A 53 -2.31 -4.96 -2.48
C VAL A 53 -1.90 -4.56 -1.07
N LEU A 54 -2.19 -3.32 -0.65
CA LEU A 54 -1.78 -2.80 0.66
C LEU A 54 -2.71 -3.25 1.80
N ARG A 55 -3.97 -3.55 1.51
CA ARG A 55 -4.99 -3.90 2.52
C ARG A 55 -4.65 -5.10 3.41
N PRO A 56 -4.12 -6.22 2.90
CA PRO A 56 -3.75 -7.35 3.74
C PRO A 56 -2.59 -7.06 4.70
N ILE A 57 -1.69 -6.14 4.35
CA ILE A 57 -0.49 -5.86 5.15
C ILE A 57 -0.65 -4.68 6.11
N ARG A 58 -1.72 -3.89 6.00
CA ARG A 58 -1.98 -2.65 6.77
C ARG A 58 -1.76 -2.76 8.27
N TYR A 59 -2.16 -3.89 8.87
CA TYR A 59 -2.10 -4.13 10.32
C TYR A 59 -0.93 -5.05 10.71
N LEU A 60 -0.05 -5.40 9.78
CA LEU A 60 1.23 -6.05 10.08
C LEU A 60 2.26 -4.99 10.45
N ARG A 61 3.40 -5.42 11.02
CA ARG A 61 4.51 -4.51 11.33
C ARG A 61 4.93 -3.69 10.11
N SER A 62 5.03 -4.32 8.93
CA SER A 62 5.40 -3.61 7.70
C SER A 62 4.39 -2.57 7.23
N GLY A 63 3.09 -2.85 7.35
CA GLY A 63 2.06 -1.87 7.00
C GLY A 63 1.99 -0.71 7.99
N ARG A 64 2.18 -0.97 9.29
CA ARG A 64 2.27 0.11 10.29
C ARG A 64 3.45 1.02 10.02
N ASP A 65 4.64 0.43 9.90
CA ASP A 65 5.85 1.23 9.67
C ASP A 65 5.75 2.01 8.34
N MET A 66 5.15 1.43 7.28
CA MET A 66 4.91 2.15 6.01
C MET A 66 4.03 3.39 6.19
N VAL A 67 2.93 3.28 6.94
CA VAL A 67 2.02 4.42 7.17
C VAL A 67 2.68 5.48 8.07
N GLU A 68 3.51 5.07 9.01
CA GLU A 68 4.22 5.99 9.92
C GLU A 68 5.40 6.71 9.26
N GLN A 69 6.06 6.07 8.29
CA GLN A 69 7.26 6.59 7.64
C GLN A 69 7.00 7.25 6.28
N THR A 70 5.75 7.28 5.81
CA THR A 70 5.39 7.84 4.50
C THR A 70 4.10 8.65 4.55
N ARG A 71 3.85 9.43 3.51
CA ARG A 71 2.63 10.27 3.36
C ARG A 71 1.41 9.49 2.85
N ILE A 72 1.50 8.16 2.71
CA ILE A 72 0.43 7.35 2.13
C ILE A 72 -0.82 7.24 3.02
N GLY A 73 -0.68 7.55 4.31
CA GLY A 73 -1.74 7.40 5.32
C GLY A 73 -3.05 8.07 4.93
N ASP A 74 -3.02 9.33 4.50
CA ASP A 74 -4.22 10.10 4.19
C ASP A 74 -5.00 9.50 3.00
N TRP A 75 -4.29 9.13 1.92
CA TRP A 75 -4.90 8.44 0.79
C TRP A 75 -5.46 7.07 1.20
N TYR A 76 -4.73 6.33 2.04
CA TYR A 76 -5.15 5.02 2.51
C TYR A 76 -6.46 5.10 3.31
N THR A 77 -6.58 6.07 4.22
CA THR A 77 -7.81 6.31 5.00
C THR A 77 -8.98 6.72 4.11
N ARG A 78 -8.76 7.57 3.10
CA ARG A 78 -9.80 7.89 2.10
C ARG A 78 -10.25 6.65 1.33
N MET A 79 -9.33 5.75 0.97
CA MET A 79 -9.66 4.48 0.33
C MET A 79 -10.45 3.53 1.24
N GLU A 80 -10.08 3.41 2.52
CA GLU A 80 -10.83 2.61 3.50
C GLU A 80 -12.28 3.12 3.63
N ASN A 81 -12.47 4.43 3.70
CA ASN A 81 -13.81 5.03 3.77
C ASN A 81 -14.61 4.82 2.48
N SER A 82 -13.96 4.90 1.31
CA SER A 82 -14.62 4.78 0.00
C SER A 82 -14.99 3.34 -0.35
N VAL A 83 -14.12 2.37 -0.02
CA VAL A 83 -14.34 0.94 -0.30
C VAL A 83 -15.16 0.28 0.81
N GLY A 84 -15.11 0.82 2.03
CA GLY A 84 -15.81 0.31 3.19
C GLY A 84 -15.15 -0.91 3.82
N GLY A 85 -15.88 -1.53 4.75
CA GLY A 85 -15.43 -2.66 5.55
C GLY A 85 -15.00 -3.89 4.74
N SER A 86 -14.26 -4.79 5.38
CA SER A 86 -13.91 -6.06 4.74
C SER A 86 -15.15 -6.94 4.63
N ALA A 87 -15.34 -7.58 3.48
CA ALA A 87 -16.35 -8.62 3.28
C ALA A 87 -15.98 -9.98 3.93
N ARG A 88 -14.93 -10.02 4.76
CA ARG A 88 -14.54 -11.23 5.49
C ARG A 88 -15.71 -11.72 6.35
N ILE A 89 -16.10 -12.98 6.13
CA ILE A 89 -17.06 -13.67 6.99
C ILE A 89 -16.44 -13.81 8.38
N LYS A 90 -17.13 -13.28 9.40
CA LYS A 90 -16.76 -13.51 10.80
C LYS A 90 -17.14 -14.95 11.13
N ALA A 91 -16.12 -15.77 11.41
CA ALA A 91 -16.29 -17.13 11.91
C ALA A 91 -16.69 -17.10 13.39
#